data_AF-A0A4W2E589-F1
#
_entry.id   AF-A0A4W2E589-F1
#
_cell.length_a   1.000
_cell.length_b   1.000
_cell.length_c   1.000
_cell.angle_alpha   90.00
_cell.angle_beta   90.00
_cell.angle_gamma   90.00
#
_symmetry.space_group_name_H-M   'P 1'
#
loop_
_entity.id
_entity.type
_entity.pdbx_description
1 polymer ?
#
loop_
_entity_poly.entity_id
_entity_poly.type
_entity_poly.pdbx_seq_one_letter_code
_entity_poly.pdbx_strand_id
1 'polypeptide(L)'
;MCAMLGGHVAEQLFFGRVTTGAQDDLRKVAQSAYAQIVQFGMSEKLGQVSFDLLRPGEALVEKPFSEATVQLTDKEVQRLIGSAHARTLDLLTRCREQVDKVGRRLLEKEVLERADMVELLGPRPFAENITYEEFMEGTGGLEEDTALPEGLQGCRGGPLDCKKIQPVHSKGD
;
A
#
# COMPACT_ATOMS: atom_id res chain seq x y z
N MET A 1 -1.71 6.22 4.38
CA MET A 1 -1.28 7.02 5.55
C MET A 1 -2.38 7.16 6.61
N CYS A 2 -3.55 7.73 6.30
CA CYS A 2 -4.59 7.98 7.33
C CYS A 2 -5.03 6.73 8.11
N ALA A 3 -5.12 5.57 7.45
CA ALA A 3 -5.44 4.29 8.11
C ALA A 3 -4.37 3.89 9.14
N MET A 4 -3.08 3.99 8.80
CA MET A 4 -1.96 3.69 9.72
C MET A 4 -1.94 4.65 10.91
N LEU A 5 -2.26 5.92 10.70
CA LEU A 5 -2.40 6.90 11.80
C LEU A 5 -3.65 6.65 12.66
N GLY A 6 -4.61 5.85 12.18
CA GLY A 6 -5.91 5.65 12.81
C GLY A 6 -5.81 5.15 14.25
N GLY A 7 -4.94 4.18 14.52
CA GLY A 7 -4.74 3.65 15.88
C GLY A 7 -4.23 4.71 16.85
N HIS A 8 -3.16 5.42 16.47
CA HIS A 8 -2.56 6.48 17.29
C HIS A 8 -3.56 7.63 17.58
N VAL A 9 -4.28 8.08 16.54
CA VAL A 9 -5.26 9.15 16.68
C VAL A 9 -6.46 8.71 17.51
N ALA A 10 -6.93 7.47 17.34
CA ALA A 10 -8.00 6.90 18.15
C ALA A 10 -7.59 6.85 19.64
N GLU A 11 -6.37 6.40 19.95
CA GLU A 11 -5.89 6.38 21.34
C GLU A 11 -5.94 7.78 21.97
N GLN A 12 -5.42 8.78 21.26
CA GLN A 12 -5.42 10.16 21.74
C GLN A 12 -6.86 10.69 21.93
N LEU A 13 -7.76 10.41 20.99
CA LEU A 13 -9.14 10.92 20.99
C LEU A 13 -10.02 10.31 22.09
N PHE A 14 -9.83 9.02 22.40
CA PHE A 14 -10.66 8.29 23.36
C PHE A 14 -10.05 8.23 24.76
N PHE A 15 -8.73 8.06 24.87
CA PHE A 15 -8.05 7.90 26.17
C PHE A 15 -7.29 9.15 26.64
N GLY A 16 -7.14 10.17 25.79
CA GLY A 16 -6.42 11.41 26.14
C GLY A 16 -4.92 11.22 26.38
N ARG A 17 -4.37 10.04 26.06
CA ARG A 17 -2.96 9.68 26.21
C ARG A 17 -2.54 8.83 25.02
N VAL A 18 -1.24 8.83 24.74
CA VAL A 18 -0.64 8.03 23.66
C VAL A 18 0.22 6.92 24.25
N THR A 19 0.22 5.76 23.62
CA THR A 19 1.08 4.62 24.00
C THR A 19 2.19 4.38 22.97
N THR A 20 3.07 3.41 23.25
CA THR A 20 4.11 2.96 22.30
C THR A 20 3.58 1.98 21.26
N GLY A 21 2.31 1.56 21.32
CA GLY A 21 1.74 0.54 20.43
C GLY A 21 1.75 0.93 18.95
N ALA A 22 1.66 2.24 18.65
CA ALA A 22 1.65 2.75 17.28
C ALA A 22 3.05 2.99 16.67
N GLN A 23 4.13 2.55 17.32
CA GLN A 23 5.50 2.82 16.84
C GLN A 23 5.75 2.30 15.41
N ASP A 24 5.30 1.09 15.10
CA ASP A 24 5.50 0.50 13.78
C ASP A 24 4.71 1.24 12.68
N ASP A 25 3.48 1.66 13.00
CA ASP A 25 2.65 2.45 12.10
C ASP A 25 3.26 3.82 11.82
N LEU A 26 3.77 4.51 12.85
CA LEU A 26 4.45 5.80 12.70
C LEU A 26 5.71 5.67 11.82
N ARG A 27 6.47 4.58 11.98
CA ARG A 27 7.62 4.28 11.12
C ARG A 27 7.20 4.09 9.67
N LYS A 28 6.15 3.30 9.39
CA LYS A 28 5.61 3.09 8.04
C LYS A 28 5.06 4.38 7.43
N VAL A 29 4.40 5.22 8.22
CA VAL A 29 3.91 6.55 7.80
C VAL A 29 5.06 7.45 7.39
N ALA A 30 6.14 7.51 8.19
CA ALA A 30 7.33 8.27 7.85
C ALA A 30 7.98 7.77 6.55
N GLN A 31 8.20 6.46 6.43
CA GLN A 31 8.77 5.86 5.22
C GLN A 31 7.93 6.17 3.97
N SER A 32 6.60 6.06 4.08
CA SER A 32 5.68 6.40 2.98
C SER A 32 5.74 7.89 2.61
N ALA A 33 5.85 8.79 3.59
CA ALA A 33 5.96 10.22 3.35
C ALA A 33 7.28 10.60 2.65
N TYR A 34 8.40 10.03 3.12
CA TYR A 34 9.70 10.23 2.47
C TYR A 34 9.70 9.69 1.03
N ALA A 35 9.12 8.51 0.78
CA ALA A 35 9.03 7.96 -0.57
C ALA A 35 8.24 8.89 -1.51
N GLN A 36 7.08 9.40 -1.06
CA GLN A 36 6.27 10.33 -1.84
C GLN A 36 7.04 11.60 -2.22
N ILE A 37 7.77 12.19 -1.28
CA ILE A 37 8.43 13.48 -1.49
C ILE A 37 9.75 13.31 -2.24
N VAL A 38 10.57 12.34 -1.84
CA VAL A 38 11.96 12.20 -2.28
C VAL A 38 12.09 11.30 -3.51
N GLN A 39 11.35 10.18 -3.56
CA GLN A 39 11.45 9.23 -4.68
C GLN A 39 10.45 9.53 -5.78
N PHE A 40 9.22 9.90 -5.42
CA PHE A 40 8.13 10.07 -6.39
C PHE A 40 7.90 11.53 -6.80
N GLY A 41 8.61 12.49 -6.20
CA GLY A 41 8.50 13.92 -6.57
C GLY A 41 7.11 14.52 -6.31
N MET A 42 6.36 13.99 -5.34
CA MET A 42 4.99 14.44 -5.00
C MET A 42 4.97 15.70 -4.12
N SER A 43 6.01 16.54 -4.21
CA SER A 43 6.11 17.81 -3.50
C SER A 43 6.25 18.95 -4.49
N GLU A 44 5.26 19.85 -4.51
CA GLU A 44 5.28 21.04 -5.37
C GLU A 44 6.49 21.95 -5.09
N LYS A 45 6.96 22.01 -3.83
CA LYS A 45 8.10 22.85 -3.46
C LYS A 45 9.45 22.24 -3.83
N LEU A 46 9.56 20.91 -3.78
CA LEU A 46 10.77 20.20 -4.16
C LEU A 46 10.88 20.10 -5.69
N GLY A 47 9.73 20.06 -6.37
CA GLY A 47 9.62 19.84 -7.80
C GLY A 47 9.63 18.36 -8.17
N GLN A 48 9.65 18.10 -9.49
CA GLN A 48 9.63 16.75 -10.07
C GLN A 48 11.05 16.15 -10.10
N VAL A 49 11.68 16.02 -8.94
CA VAL A 49 12.99 15.39 -8.77
C VAL A 49 12.84 14.07 -8.02
N SER A 50 13.72 13.12 -8.33
CA SER A 50 13.76 11.81 -7.69
C SER A 50 15.16 11.55 -7.16
N PHE A 51 15.25 11.19 -5.88
CA PHE A 51 16.47 10.76 -5.23
C PHE A 51 16.27 9.38 -4.63
N ASP A 52 17.33 8.57 -4.64
CA ASP A 52 17.30 7.28 -3.99
C ASP A 52 17.30 7.45 -2.46
N LEU A 53 16.33 6.81 -1.81
CA LEU A 53 16.34 6.63 -0.36
C LEU A 53 17.15 5.39 -0.04
N LEU A 54 18.02 5.50 0.96
CA LEU A 54 18.79 4.38 1.46
C LEU A 54 17.86 3.26 1.91
N ARG A 55 18.14 2.05 1.41
CA ARG A 55 17.41 0.87 1.85
C ARG A 55 18.00 0.37 3.18
N PRO A 56 17.19 -0.30 4.02
CA PRO A 56 17.70 -0.93 5.23
C PRO A 56 18.87 -1.86 4.90
N GLY A 57 20.05 -1.60 5.49
CA GLY A 57 21.27 -2.40 5.28
C GLY A 57 22.24 -1.84 4.24
N GLU A 58 21.90 -0.77 3.52
CA GLU A 58 22.83 -0.05 2.66
C GLU A 58 23.70 0.92 3.48
N ALA A 59 24.99 1.01 3.13
CA ALA A 59 25.90 1.97 3.75
C ALA A 59 25.38 3.39 3.55
N LEU A 60 25.65 4.27 4.51
CA LEU A 60 25.22 5.67 4.45
C LEU A 60 25.93 6.39 3.30
N VAL A 61 25.40 6.31 2.08
CA VAL A 61 25.86 7.13 0.96
C VAL A 61 25.53 8.58 1.30
N GLU A 62 26.52 9.45 1.13
CA GLU A 62 26.36 10.89 1.33
C GLU A 62 25.13 11.37 0.55
N LYS A 63 24.21 12.08 1.20
CA LYS A 63 22.94 12.48 0.57
C LYS A 63 23.25 13.29 -0.68
N PRO A 64 22.65 12.99 -1.85
CA PRO A 64 22.99 13.63 -3.12
C PRO A 64 22.45 15.06 -3.26
N PHE A 65 22.04 15.72 -2.16
CA PHE A 65 21.39 17.02 -2.17
C PHE A 65 21.83 17.90 -0.99
N SER A 66 21.71 19.21 -1.19
CA SER A 66 22.14 20.23 -0.23
C SER A 66 21.42 20.14 1.11
N GLU A 67 22.02 20.69 2.16
CA GLU A 67 21.37 20.81 3.47
C GLU A 67 20.04 21.58 3.39
N ALA A 68 19.97 22.62 2.55
CA ALA A 68 18.73 23.36 2.32
C ALA A 68 17.60 22.45 1.76
N THR A 69 17.95 21.52 0.87
CA THR A 69 17.02 20.53 0.32
C THR A 69 16.59 19.50 1.38
N VAL A 70 17.49 19.09 2.28
CA VAL A 70 17.16 18.22 3.43
C VAL A 70 16.13 18.91 4.32
N GLN A 71 16.39 20.15 4.73
CA GLN A 71 15.48 20.92 5.59
C GLN A 71 14.11 21.16 4.93
N LEU A 72 14.09 21.40 3.61
CA LEU A 72 12.85 21.51 2.84
C LEU A 72 12.06 20.21 2.84
N THR A 73 12.75 19.08 2.62
CA THR A 73 12.15 17.75 2.62
C THR A 73 11.50 17.44 3.96
N ASP A 74 12.21 17.66 5.07
CA ASP A 74 11.70 17.38 6.42
C ASP A 74 10.45 18.22 6.73
N LYS A 75 10.42 19.50 6.30
CA LYS A 75 9.23 20.37 6.44
C LYS A 75 8.05 19.84 5.64
N GLU A 76 8.26 19.37 4.40
CA GLU A 76 7.19 18.81 3.59
C GLU A 76 6.68 17.47 4.12
N VAL A 77 7.56 16.62 4.65
CA VAL A 77 7.18 15.36 5.33
C VAL A 77 6.31 15.66 6.54
N GLN A 78 6.74 16.60 7.40
CA GLN A 78 5.95 17.03 8.56
C GLN A 78 4.59 17.59 8.15
N ARG A 79 4.54 18.42 7.11
CA ARG A 79 3.29 18.98 6.57
C ARG A 79 2.35 17.87 6.07
N LEU A 80 2.87 16.90 5.32
CA LEU A 80 2.09 15.79 4.77
C LEU A 80 1.51 14.91 5.88
N ILE A 81 2.35 14.51 6.85
CA ILE A 81 1.92 13.70 8.00
C ILE A 81 0.93 14.48 8.86
N GLY A 82 1.18 15.78 9.11
CA GLY A 82 0.27 16.64 9.87
C GLY A 82 -1.10 16.78 9.20
N SER A 83 -1.16 16.93 7.88
CA SER A 83 -2.41 16.93 7.11
C SER A 83 -3.15 15.60 7.22
N ALA A 84 -2.43 14.47 7.05
CA ALA A 84 -3.01 13.15 7.19
C ALA A 84 -3.56 12.90 8.60
N HIS A 85 -2.84 13.36 9.63
CA HIS A 85 -3.25 13.29 11.04
C HIS A 85 -4.52 14.12 11.29
N ALA A 86 -4.54 15.39 10.86
CA ALA A 86 -5.72 16.26 11.01
C ALA A 86 -6.95 15.66 10.32
N ARG A 87 -6.78 15.12 9.11
CA ARG A 87 -7.85 14.43 8.38
C ARG A 87 -8.34 13.18 9.11
N THR A 88 -7.44 12.37 9.67
CA THR A 88 -7.81 11.20 10.47
C THR A 88 -8.55 11.60 11.74
N LEU A 89 -8.10 12.66 12.43
CA LEU A 89 -8.75 13.18 13.64
C LEU A 89 -10.17 13.66 13.35
N ASP A 90 -10.36 14.44 12.29
CA ASP A 90 -11.68 14.87 11.85
C ASP A 90 -12.60 13.68 11.54
N LEU A 91 -12.09 12.69 10.78
CA LEU A 91 -12.86 11.50 10.43
C LEU A 91 -13.27 10.70 11.67
N LEU A 92 -12.34 10.40 12.58
CA LEU A 92 -12.63 9.64 13.79
C LEU A 92 -13.50 10.41 14.77
N THR A 93 -13.43 11.74 14.77
CA THR A 93 -14.34 12.58 15.56
C THR A 93 -15.76 12.51 15.02
N ARG A 94 -15.94 12.60 13.69
CA ARG A 94 -17.26 12.44 13.05
C ARG A 94 -17.82 11.02 13.19
N CYS A 95 -16.96 10.01 13.21
CA CYS A 95 -17.33 8.61 13.36
C CYS A 95 -17.15 8.08 14.79
N ARG A 96 -17.18 8.95 15.80
CA ARG A 96 -16.84 8.61 17.19
C ARG A 96 -17.74 7.51 17.75
N GLU A 97 -19.04 7.59 17.50
CA GLU A 97 -20.01 6.59 17.97
C GLU A 97 -19.80 5.21 17.31
N GLN A 98 -19.47 5.19 16.03
CA GLN A 98 -19.18 3.96 15.29
C GLN A 98 -17.93 3.27 15.85
N VAL A 99 -16.88 4.04 16.12
CA VAL A 99 -15.63 3.51 16.69
C VAL A 99 -15.87 2.96 18.10
N ASP A 100 -16.66 3.65 18.91
CA ASP A 100 -17.05 3.20 20.26
C ASP A 100 -17.87 1.90 20.22
N LYS A 101 -18.81 1.78 19.26
CA LYS A 101 -19.56 0.53 19.03
C LYS A 101 -18.63 -0.64 18.70
N VAL A 102 -17.69 -0.45 17.76
CA VAL A 102 -16.72 -1.48 17.38
C VAL A 102 -15.84 -1.87 18.57
N GLY A 103 -15.37 -0.88 19.33
CA GLY A 103 -14.57 -1.09 20.54
C GLY A 103 -15.30 -1.92 21.60
N ARG A 104 -16.58 -1.62 21.88
CA ARG A 104 -17.40 -2.42 22.80
C ARG A 104 -17.58 -3.85 22.31
N ARG A 105 -17.87 -4.04 21.02
CA ARG A 105 -18.03 -5.37 20.43
C ARG A 105 -16.73 -6.20 20.55
N LEU A 106 -15.55 -5.57 20.41
CA LEU A 106 -14.25 -6.23 20.60
C LEU A 106 -13.98 -6.67 22.04
N LEU A 107 -14.60 -6.03 23.04
CA LEU A 107 -14.51 -6.47 24.44
C LEU A 107 -15.35 -7.73 24.70
N GLU A 108 -16.41 -7.94 23.93
CA GLU A 108 -17.28 -9.12 24.02
C GLU A 108 -16.76 -10.28 23.16
N LYS A 109 -16.25 -9.96 21.96
CA LYS A 109 -15.72 -10.90 20.98
C LYS A 109 -14.36 -10.42 20.48
N GLU A 110 -13.30 -11.11 20.89
CA GLU A 110 -11.90 -10.71 20.63
C GLU A 110 -11.57 -10.54 19.14
N VAL A 111 -12.28 -11.24 18.25
CA VAL A 111 -12.06 -11.22 16.79
C VAL A 111 -13.35 -10.86 16.07
N LEU A 112 -13.31 -9.82 15.24
CA LEU A 112 -14.42 -9.44 14.37
C LEU A 112 -14.12 -9.77 12.92
N GLU A 113 -15.05 -10.47 12.29
CA GLU A 113 -15.05 -10.76 10.87
C GLU A 113 -15.80 -9.66 10.10
N ARG A 114 -15.70 -9.71 8.76
CA ARG A 114 -16.39 -8.77 7.88
C ARG A 114 -17.91 -8.77 8.12
N ALA A 115 -18.51 -9.94 8.34
CA ALA A 115 -19.94 -10.05 8.60
C ALA A 115 -20.35 -9.28 9.87
N ASP A 116 -19.56 -9.37 10.95
CA ASP A 116 -19.81 -8.63 12.19
C ASP A 116 -19.71 -7.11 11.94
N MET A 117 -18.75 -6.67 11.13
CA MET A 117 -18.57 -5.25 10.79
C MET A 117 -19.74 -4.72 9.95
N VAL A 118 -20.25 -5.52 9.00
CA VAL A 118 -21.41 -5.16 8.18
C VAL A 118 -22.70 -5.13 9.02
N GLU A 119 -22.86 -6.06 9.96
CA GLU A 119 -23.96 -6.03 10.93
C GLU A 119 -23.92 -4.75 11.78
N LEU A 120 -22.73 -4.38 12.26
CA LEU A 120 -22.57 -3.28 13.21
C LEU A 120 -22.62 -1.89 12.58
N LEU A 121 -22.03 -1.73 11.38
CA LEU A 121 -21.83 -0.44 10.71
C LEU A 121 -22.63 -0.29 9.41
N GLY A 122 -23.26 -1.36 8.94
CA GLY A 122 -23.87 -1.43 7.62
C GLY A 122 -22.88 -1.78 6.50
N PRO A 123 -23.37 -1.92 5.26
CA PRO A 123 -22.51 -2.19 4.11
C PRO A 123 -21.55 -1.03 3.83
N ARG A 124 -20.35 -1.34 3.35
CA ARG A 124 -19.34 -0.33 3.02
C ARG A 124 -19.85 0.57 1.87
N PRO A 125 -19.78 1.91 1.99
CA PRO A 125 -20.31 2.83 0.98
C PRO A 125 -19.40 3.01 -0.25
N PHE A 126 -18.52 2.04 -0.52
CA PHE A 126 -17.60 2.05 -1.66
C PHE A 126 -17.60 0.66 -2.29
N ALA A 127 -17.57 0.59 -3.62
CA ALA A 127 -17.42 -0.67 -4.33
C ALA A 127 -16.10 -1.35 -3.95
N GLU A 128 -16.15 -2.67 -3.75
CA GLU A 128 -14.98 -3.51 -3.53
C GLU A 128 -15.06 -4.68 -4.50
N ASN A 129 -13.95 -4.96 -5.17
CA ASN A 129 -13.77 -6.24 -5.84
C ASN A 129 -13.18 -7.19 -4.79
N ILE A 130 -13.89 -8.28 -4.52
CA ILE A 130 -13.55 -9.24 -3.47
C ILE A 130 -13.26 -10.60 -4.10
N THR A 131 -13.95 -10.94 -5.18
CA THR A 131 -13.78 -12.23 -5.86
C THR A 131 -12.70 -12.15 -6.94
N TYR A 132 -12.04 -13.27 -7.18
CA TYR A 132 -11.06 -13.39 -8.27
C TYR A 132 -11.68 -13.00 -9.61
N GLU A 133 -12.92 -13.42 -9.85
CA GLU A 133 -13.70 -13.11 -11.03
C GLU A 133 -13.84 -11.59 -11.21
N GLU A 134 -14.26 -10.85 -10.18
CA GLU A 134 -14.36 -9.38 -10.21
C GLU A 134 -13.01 -8.69 -10.41
N PHE A 135 -11.90 -9.28 -9.97
CA PHE A 135 -10.55 -8.77 -10.25
C PHE A 135 -10.12 -9.01 -11.70
N MET A 136 -10.63 -10.07 -12.32
CA MET A 136 -10.32 -10.51 -13.67
C MET A 136 -11.30 -9.96 -14.72
N GLU A 137 -12.41 -9.38 -14.28
CA GLU A 137 -13.37 -8.68 -15.14
C GLU A 137 -12.66 -7.53 -15.87
N GLY A 138 -12.48 -7.69 -17.19
CA GLY A 138 -11.87 -6.70 -18.07
C GLY A 138 -10.49 -7.06 -18.64
N THR A 139 -9.84 -8.13 -18.17
CA THR A 139 -8.52 -8.57 -18.69
C THR A 139 -8.59 -9.64 -19.78
N GLY A 140 -9.79 -10.13 -20.13
CA GLY A 140 -10.02 -10.94 -21.35
C GLY A 140 -10.11 -12.45 -21.17
N GLY A 141 -10.22 -12.97 -19.93
CA GLY A 141 -10.49 -14.39 -19.68
C GLY A 141 -10.13 -14.78 -18.26
N LEU A 142 -10.85 -15.75 -17.67
CA LEU A 142 -10.63 -16.23 -16.30
C LEU A 142 -9.43 -17.19 -16.17
N GLU A 143 -8.99 -17.74 -17.29
CA GLU A 143 -7.92 -18.73 -17.38
C GLU A 143 -6.65 -18.10 -17.95
N GLU A 144 -5.51 -18.44 -17.36
CA GLU A 144 -4.20 -18.06 -17.87
C GLU A 144 -3.93 -18.83 -19.18
N ASP A 145 -3.57 -18.11 -20.25
CA ASP A 145 -3.20 -18.75 -21.50
C ASP A 145 -1.85 -19.45 -21.35
N THR A 146 -1.91 -20.75 -21.10
CA THR A 146 -0.75 -21.65 -21.01
C THR A 146 -0.39 -22.27 -22.37
N ALA A 147 -0.96 -21.76 -23.47
CA ALA A 147 -0.62 -22.24 -24.81
C ALA A 147 0.86 -22.02 -25.10
N LEU A 148 1.57 -23.11 -25.38
CA LEU A 148 2.94 -23.06 -25.83
C LEU A 148 3.00 -22.45 -27.25
N PRO A 149 3.96 -21.54 -27.52
CA PRO A 149 4.17 -21.03 -28.86
C PRO A 149 4.52 -22.17 -29.81
N GLU A 150 4.20 -22.03 -31.10
CA GLU A 150 4.24 -23.11 -32.10
C GLU A 150 5.53 -23.95 -32.08
N GLY A 151 6.70 -23.32 -31.88
CA GLY A 151 7.99 -24.01 -31.81
C GLY A 151 8.25 -24.87 -30.56
N LEU A 152 7.41 -24.78 -29.53
CA LEU A 152 7.54 -25.48 -28.24
C LEU A 152 6.39 -26.45 -27.95
N GLN A 153 5.42 -26.57 -28.85
CA GLN A 153 4.24 -27.42 -28.65
C GLN A 153 4.58 -28.91 -28.51
N GLY A 154 5.75 -29.34 -28.99
CA GLY A 154 6.28 -30.70 -28.86
C GLY A 154 6.92 -31.04 -27.51
N CYS A 155 7.12 -30.06 -26.62
CA CYS A 155 7.83 -30.24 -25.35
C CYS A 155 6.94 -30.70 -24.18
N ARG A 156 5.72 -31.19 -24.43
CA ARG A 156 4.74 -31.54 -23.37
C ARG A 156 5.10 -32.80 -22.54
N GLY A 157 6.22 -33.47 -22.81
CA GLY A 157 6.59 -34.78 -22.25
C GLY A 157 7.94 -34.84 -21.52
N GLY A 158 8.15 -34.05 -20.46
CA GLY A 158 9.33 -34.19 -19.59
C GLY A 158 10.71 -34.04 -20.28
N PRO A 159 11.83 -34.31 -19.57
CA PRO A 159 13.17 -33.90 -20.00
C PRO A 159 13.72 -34.56 -21.28
N LEU A 160 13.01 -35.52 -21.86
CA LEU A 160 13.51 -36.35 -22.98
C LEU A 160 12.82 -36.10 -24.32
N ASP A 161 11.75 -35.30 -24.39
CA ASP A 161 10.98 -35.08 -25.65
C ASP A 161 11.42 -33.84 -26.46
N CYS A 162 12.42 -33.08 -25.99
CA CYS A 162 12.91 -31.86 -26.65
C CYS A 162 13.81 -32.10 -27.90
N LYS A 163 13.59 -33.16 -28.68
CA LYS A 163 14.38 -33.45 -29.91
C LYS A 163 13.80 -32.88 -31.20
N LYS A 164 12.76 -32.04 -31.16
CA LYS A 164 12.14 -31.46 -32.37
C LYS A 164 11.93 -29.94 -32.28
N ILE A 165 12.96 -29.20 -31.87
CA ILE A 165 12.97 -27.74 -32.06
C ILE A 165 13.40 -27.48 -33.51
N GLN A 166 12.46 -27.11 -34.39
CA GLN A 166 12.78 -26.64 -35.74
C GLN A 166 13.04 -25.12 -35.71
N PRO A 167 14.10 -24.62 -36.37
CA PRO A 167 14.43 -23.20 -36.36
C PRO A 167 13.44 -22.41 -37.22
N VAL A 168 12.80 -21.41 -36.63
CA VAL A 168 11.94 -20.46 -37.34
C VAL A 168 12.82 -19.61 -38.26
N HIS A 169 12.69 -19.78 -39.57
CA HIS A 169 13.40 -18.94 -40.55
C HIS A 169 12.74 -17.57 -40.62
N SER A 170 13.45 -16.54 -40.18
CA SER A 170 13.12 -15.14 -40.46
C SER A 170 13.22 -14.88 -41.97
N LYS A 171 12.08 -14.78 -42.66
CA LYS A 171 12.06 -14.11 -43.96
C LYS A 171 12.02 -12.61 -43.69
N GLY A 172 13.17 -11.98 -43.89
CA GLY A 172 13.24 -10.53 -44.05
C GLY A 172 12.70 -10.13 -45.42
N ASP A 173 12.00 -9.01 -45.43
CA ASP A 173 11.89 -8.06 -46.54
C ASP A 173 12.20 -6.67 -45.99
#